data_AF-A0A0G0SVY6-F1
#
_entry.id   AF-A0A0G0SVY6-F1
#
_cell.length_a   1.000
_cell.length_b   1.000
_cell.length_c   1.000
_cell.angle_alpha   90.00
_cell.angle_beta   90.00
_cell.angle_gamma   90.00
#
_symmetry.space_group_name_H-M   'P 1'
#
loop_
_entity.id
_entity.type
_entity.pdbx_description
1 polymer ?
#
loop_
_entity_poly.entity_id
_entity_poly.type
_entity_poly.pdbx_seq_one_letter_code
_entity_poly.pdbx_strand_id
1 'polypeptide(L)'
;MIFVKAAYAQCPICIVTVGGGMLIAKKLGIDDLLVSIWISALNVAIAFWLAPKISRSAFGGKIKYLNNKHLLSFVLLATTLLYFQFTDQIGASTNRAWGVDKILFGQIIGFLTMAAGNHSYQFIKKRLGHTPFPYAKVAFPLGSVLLVTFTLKLFFRL
;
A
#
# COMPACT_ATOMS: atom_id res chain seq x y z
N MET A 1 -24.01 -26.02 0.38
CA MET A 1 -22.99 -25.05 0.83
C MET A 1 -21.96 -24.92 -0.28
N ILE A 2 -21.99 -23.80 -1.01
CA ILE A 2 -21.09 -23.56 -2.15
C ILE A 2 -19.67 -23.48 -1.60
N PHE A 3 -18.79 -24.33 -2.12
CA PHE A 3 -17.39 -24.44 -1.71
C PHE A 3 -16.65 -23.17 -2.14
N VAL A 4 -16.72 -22.12 -1.32
CA VAL A 4 -15.95 -20.89 -1.54
C VAL A 4 -14.48 -21.23 -1.29
N LYS A 5 -13.73 -21.47 -2.37
CA LYS A 5 -12.27 -21.53 -2.34
C LYS A 5 -11.76 -20.36 -1.52
N ALA A 6 -10.93 -20.64 -0.51
CA ALA A 6 -10.32 -19.63 0.35
C ALA A 6 -9.76 -18.46 -0.49
N ALA A 7 -10.43 -17.31 -0.42
CA ALA A 7 -10.07 -16.13 -1.17
C ALA A 7 -8.79 -15.54 -0.58
N TYR A 8 -7.64 -16.05 -1.02
CA TYR A 8 -6.39 -15.32 -0.94
C TYR A 8 -6.48 -14.13 -1.91
N ALA A 9 -7.05 -13.02 -1.48
CA ALA A 9 -7.00 -11.77 -2.22
C ALA A 9 -7.23 -10.59 -1.27
N GLN A 10 -6.29 -9.65 -1.18
CA GLN A 10 -6.72 -8.25 -1.00
C GLN A 10 -7.77 -7.97 -2.09
N CYS A 11 -8.94 -7.47 -1.72
CA CYS A 11 -10.04 -7.39 -2.67
C CYS A 11 -9.68 -6.39 -3.80
N PRO A 12 -9.71 -6.79 -5.09
CA PRO A 12 -9.39 -5.88 -6.20
C PRO A 12 -10.32 -4.67 -6.21
N ILE A 13 -11.55 -4.79 -5.71
CA ILE A 13 -12.47 -3.66 -5.57
C ILE A 13 -11.90 -2.59 -4.63
N CYS A 14 -11.24 -2.98 -3.53
CA CYS A 14 -10.66 -2.01 -2.59
C CYS A 14 -9.50 -1.26 -3.23
N ILE A 15 -8.69 -1.93 -4.07
CA ILE A 15 -7.60 -1.30 -4.80
C ILE A 15 -8.15 -0.27 -5.79
N VAL A 16 -9.19 -0.62 -6.55
CA VAL A 16 -9.82 0.28 -7.52
C VAL A 16 -10.50 1.46 -6.82
N THR A 17 -11.24 1.22 -5.74
CA THR A 17 -11.94 2.27 -4.99
C THR A 17 -10.95 3.23 -4.33
N VAL A 18 -9.89 2.72 -3.67
CA VAL A 18 -8.87 3.56 -3.03
C VAL A 18 -8.08 4.33 -4.09
N GLY A 19 -7.62 3.69 -5.16
CA GLY A 19 -6.90 4.36 -6.24
C GLY A 19 -7.74 5.42 -6.96
N GLY A 20 -9.02 5.13 -7.23
CA GLY A 20 -9.95 6.08 -7.84
C GLY A 20 -10.27 7.27 -6.94
N GLY A 21 -10.60 7.02 -5.67
CA GLY A 21 -10.87 8.08 -4.69
C GLY A 21 -9.66 9.00 -4.48
N MET A 22 -8.47 8.45 -4.61
CA MET A 22 -7.22 9.17 -4.48
C MET A 22 -6.92 10.12 -5.65
N LEU A 23 -7.23 9.71 -6.88
CA LEU A 23 -7.12 10.59 -8.05
C LEU A 23 -8.05 11.81 -7.91
N ILE A 24 -9.24 11.59 -7.34
CA ILE A 24 -10.20 12.66 -7.04
C ILE A 24 -9.67 13.55 -5.91
N ALA A 25 -9.13 12.96 -4.84
CA ALA A 25 -8.49 13.69 -3.73
C ALA A 25 -7.39 14.64 -4.20
N LYS A 26 -6.52 14.20 -5.11
CA LYS A 26 -5.47 15.08 -5.68
C LYS A 26 -6.07 16.25 -6.45
N LYS A 27 -7.16 16.05 -7.19
CA LYS A 27 -7.87 17.13 -7.89
C LYS A 27 -8.56 18.11 -6.94
N LEU A 28 -8.92 17.68 -5.74
CA LEU A 28 -9.53 18.50 -4.70
C LEU A 28 -8.50 19.29 -3.86
N GLY A 29 -7.21 19.20 -4.18
CA GLY A 29 -6.16 19.97 -3.50
C GLY A 29 -5.69 19.38 -2.16
N ILE A 30 -5.88 18.07 -1.93
CA ILE A 30 -5.30 17.40 -0.76
C ILE A 30 -3.76 17.40 -0.85
N ASP A 31 -3.08 17.64 0.27
CA ASP A 31 -1.62 17.73 0.35
C ASP A 31 -0.91 16.47 -0.20
N ASP A 32 0.19 16.70 -0.93
CA ASP A 32 0.98 15.66 -1.61
C ASP A 32 1.60 14.62 -0.66
N LEU A 33 1.77 14.94 0.64
CA LEU A 33 2.19 13.98 1.65
C LEU A 33 1.14 12.88 1.85
N LEU A 34 -0.13 13.25 2.00
CA LEU A 34 -1.20 12.27 2.18
C LEU A 34 -1.36 11.43 0.91
N VAL A 35 -1.25 12.08 -0.25
CA VAL A 35 -1.34 11.40 -1.55
C VAL A 35 -0.14 10.45 -1.76
N SER A 36 1.06 10.76 -1.29
CA SER A 36 2.17 9.79 -1.42
C SER A 36 2.01 8.57 -0.49
N ILE A 37 1.52 8.75 0.74
CA ILE A 37 1.26 7.64 1.68
C ILE A 37 0.35 6.58 1.06
N TRP A 38 -0.76 7.03 0.49
CA TRP A 38 -1.79 6.14 -0.03
C TRP A 38 -1.37 5.48 -1.37
N ILE A 39 -0.56 6.14 -2.21
CA ILE A 39 0.02 5.54 -3.41
C ILE A 39 0.94 4.39 -3.01
N SER A 40 1.82 4.61 -2.04
CA SER A 40 2.71 3.56 -1.54
C SER A 40 1.96 2.40 -0.89
N ALA A 41 0.95 2.71 -0.08
CA ALA A 41 0.09 1.71 0.54
C ALA A 41 -0.61 0.84 -0.53
N LEU A 42 -1.10 1.45 -1.61
CA LEU A 42 -1.71 0.75 -2.73
C LEU A 42 -0.70 -0.14 -3.47
N ASN A 43 0.54 0.30 -3.65
CA ASN A 43 1.61 -0.53 -4.23
C ASN A 43 1.85 -1.81 -3.42
N VAL A 44 1.97 -1.69 -2.10
CA VAL A 44 2.15 -2.86 -1.22
C VAL A 44 0.92 -3.77 -1.28
N ALA A 45 -0.28 -3.21 -1.32
CA ALA A 45 -1.51 -3.99 -1.45
C ALA A 45 -1.57 -4.78 -2.77
N ILE A 46 -1.21 -4.15 -3.89
CA ILE A 46 -1.12 -4.79 -5.21
C ILE A 46 -0.05 -5.87 -5.20
N ALA A 47 1.14 -5.61 -4.66
CA ALA A 47 2.21 -6.60 -4.61
C ALA A 47 1.81 -7.86 -3.81
N PHE A 48 1.18 -7.68 -2.65
CA PHE A 48 0.72 -8.80 -1.82
C PHE A 48 -0.44 -9.57 -2.46
N TRP A 49 -1.23 -8.93 -3.32
CA TRP A 49 -2.27 -9.59 -4.10
C TRP A 49 -1.71 -10.33 -5.33
N LEU A 50 -0.78 -9.69 -6.03
CA LEU A 50 -0.28 -10.14 -7.33
C LEU A 50 0.77 -11.26 -7.20
N ALA A 51 1.66 -11.19 -6.21
CA ALA A 51 2.71 -12.20 -5.97
C ALA A 51 2.18 -13.66 -5.95
N PRO A 52 1.16 -14.02 -5.15
CA PRO A 52 0.62 -15.39 -5.15
C PRO A 52 -0.16 -15.77 -6.42
N LYS A 53 -0.52 -14.79 -7.27
CA LYS A 53 -1.18 -15.02 -8.56
C LYS A 53 -0.14 -15.31 -9.65
N ILE A 54 0.97 -14.57 -9.65
CA ILE A 54 2.13 -14.83 -10.52
C ILE A 54 2.71 -16.22 -10.23
N SER A 55 2.83 -16.59 -8.95
CA SER A 55 3.33 -17.93 -8.55
C SER A 55 2.48 -19.09 -9.08
N ARG A 56 1.18 -18.89 -9.30
CA ARG A 56 0.26 -19.92 -9.77
C ARG A 56 0.04 -19.90 -11.28
N SER A 57 0.60 -18.91 -11.98
CA SER A 57 0.52 -18.80 -13.43
C SER A 57 1.58 -19.70 -14.10
N ALA A 58 1.35 -20.09 -15.35
CA ALA A 58 2.32 -20.84 -16.16
C ALA A 58 3.70 -20.12 -16.28
N PHE A 59 3.72 -18.79 -16.11
CA PHE A 59 4.94 -17.98 -16.06
C PHE A 59 5.67 -18.00 -14.70
N GLY A 60 5.06 -18.53 -13.64
CA GLY A 60 5.61 -18.55 -12.28
C GLY A 60 6.92 -19.34 -12.16
N GLY A 61 7.14 -20.31 -13.04
CA GLY A 61 8.40 -21.07 -13.13
C GLY A 61 9.57 -20.29 -13.71
N LYS A 62 9.33 -19.25 -14.52
CA LYS A 62 10.39 -18.47 -15.20
C LYS A 62 10.85 -17.25 -14.41
N ILE A 63 10.02 -16.70 -13.52
CA ILE A 63 10.35 -15.47 -12.79
C ILE A 63 10.24 -15.66 -11.28
N LYS A 64 11.19 -16.42 -10.73
CA LYS A 64 11.27 -16.78 -9.31
C LYS A 64 11.35 -15.55 -8.38
N TYR A 65 11.93 -14.45 -8.86
CA TYR A 65 12.08 -13.19 -8.12
C TYR A 65 10.73 -12.48 -7.86
N LEU A 66 9.77 -12.52 -8.80
CA LEU A 66 8.46 -11.87 -8.62
C LEU A 66 7.50 -12.62 -7.67
N ASN A 67 7.90 -13.81 -7.21
CA ASN A 67 7.11 -14.59 -6.25
C ASN A 67 7.19 -14.02 -4.82
N ASN A 68 8.28 -13.33 -4.48
CA ASN A 68 8.42 -12.75 -3.15
C ASN A 68 7.61 -11.44 -3.05
N LYS A 69 6.50 -11.49 -2.30
CA LYS A 69 5.62 -10.34 -2.00
C LYS A 69 6.37 -9.09 -1.53
N HIS A 70 7.44 -9.25 -0.74
CA HIS A 70 8.22 -8.11 -0.23
C HIS A 70 9.11 -7.52 -1.31
N LEU A 71 9.74 -8.37 -2.13
CA LEU A 71 10.56 -7.92 -3.26
C LEU A 71 9.69 -7.20 -4.29
N LEU A 72 8.50 -7.74 -4.61
CA LEU A 72 7.56 -7.10 -5.52
C LEU A 72 7.07 -5.73 -5.00
N SER A 73 6.82 -5.63 -3.69
CA SER A 73 6.44 -4.36 -3.06
C SER A 73 7.57 -3.33 -3.16
N PHE A 74 8.82 -3.77 -2.95
CA PHE A 74 9.99 -2.91 -3.06
C PHE A 74 10.26 -2.46 -4.50
N VAL A 75 10.07 -3.36 -5.48
CA VAL A 75 10.17 -3.01 -6.91
C VAL A 75 9.12 -1.95 -7.27
N LEU A 76 7.86 -2.13 -6.88
CA LEU A 76 6.82 -1.13 -7.13
C LEU A 76 7.11 0.21 -6.44
N LEU A 77 7.65 0.18 -5.22
CA LEU A 77 8.12 1.38 -4.53
C LEU A 77 9.23 2.09 -5.32
N ALA A 78 10.25 1.36 -5.76
CA ALA A 78 11.36 1.92 -6.53
C ALA A 78 10.89 2.49 -7.88
N THR A 79 10.03 1.77 -8.61
CA THR A 79 9.47 2.25 -9.89
C THR A 79 8.62 3.50 -9.70
N THR A 80 7.84 3.60 -8.61
CA THR A 80 7.06 4.81 -8.33
C THR A 80 7.92 6.00 -7.94
N LEU A 81 8.97 5.79 -7.14
CA LEU A 81 9.94 6.85 -6.84
C LEU A 81 10.68 7.32 -8.10
N LEU A 82 11.10 6.40 -8.98
CA LEU A 82 11.69 6.74 -10.27
C LEU A 82 10.73 7.57 -11.13
N TYR A 83 9.46 7.17 -11.22
CA TYR A 83 8.44 7.92 -11.95
C TYR A 83 8.29 9.36 -11.42
N PHE A 84 8.28 9.55 -10.10
CA PHE A 84 8.20 10.87 -9.49
C PHE A 84 9.48 11.71 -9.70
N GLN A 85 10.63 11.07 -9.84
CA GLN A 85 11.89 11.73 -10.19
C GLN A 85 11.89 12.15 -11.67
N PHE A 86 11.42 11.30 -12.58
CA PHE A 86 11.30 11.64 -14.02
C PHE A 86 10.27 12.72 -14.32
N THR A 87 9.30 12.92 -13.44
CA THR A 87 8.26 13.95 -13.58
C THR A 87 8.61 15.24 -12.82
N ASP A 88 9.84 15.36 -12.32
CA ASP A 88 10.34 16.50 -11.53
C ASP A 88 9.45 16.90 -10.33
N GLN A 89 8.67 15.94 -9.82
CA GLN A 89 7.80 16.16 -8.65
C GLN A 89 8.59 16.03 -7.34
N ILE A 90 9.73 15.33 -7.37
CA ILE A 90 10.70 15.19 -6.27
C ILE A 90 11.78 16.26 -6.43
N GLY A 91 12.03 17.05 -5.38
CA GLY A 91 13.11 18.05 -5.35
C GLY A 91 12.68 19.50 -5.65
N ALA A 92 11.41 19.73 -6.03
CA ALA A 92 10.86 21.08 -6.15
C ALA A 92 10.86 21.78 -4.79
N SER A 93 11.41 23.00 -4.71
CA SER A 93 11.61 23.75 -3.45
C SER A 93 10.32 23.99 -2.64
N THR A 94 9.16 23.93 -3.30
CA THR A 94 7.81 24.06 -2.74
C THR A 94 7.29 22.83 -2.00
N ASN A 95 7.91 21.66 -2.15
CA ASN A 95 7.40 20.37 -1.65
C ASN A 95 8.23 19.73 -0.53
N ARG A 96 8.97 20.54 0.23
CA ARG A 96 9.77 20.07 1.38
C ARG A 96 9.02 20.17 2.69
N ALA A 97 9.00 19.08 3.47
CA ALA A 97 8.68 19.09 4.90
C ALA A 97 9.97 18.80 5.67
N TRP A 98 10.40 19.75 6.51
CA TRP A 98 11.62 19.62 7.34
C TRP A 98 12.91 19.28 6.54
N GLY A 99 13.03 19.79 5.31
CA GLY A 99 14.20 19.54 4.45
C GLY A 99 14.17 18.22 3.68
N VAL A 100 13.15 17.37 3.90
CA VAL A 100 12.90 16.14 3.13
C VAL A 100 11.69 16.34 2.22
N ASP A 101 11.72 15.79 1.01
CA ASP A 101 10.56 15.82 0.10
C ASP A 101 9.34 15.14 0.74
N LYS A 102 8.21 15.86 0.79
CA LYS A 102 6.92 15.35 1.32
C LYS A 102 6.54 14.02 0.67
N ILE A 103 6.75 13.91 -0.65
CA ILE A 103 6.43 12.72 -1.44
C ILE A 103 7.27 11.52 -0.97
N LEU A 104 8.58 11.69 -0.79
CA LEU A 104 9.46 10.61 -0.39
C LEU A 104 9.15 10.14 1.04
N PHE A 105 8.93 11.08 1.96
CA PHE A 105 8.54 10.80 3.33
C PHE A 105 7.21 10.04 3.41
N GLY A 106 6.19 10.52 2.69
CA GLY A 106 4.89 9.85 2.63
C GLY A 106 4.98 8.47 2.01
N GLN A 107 5.77 8.30 0.95
CA GLN A 107 5.94 7.02 0.28
C GLN A 107 6.57 5.97 1.23
N ILE A 108 7.58 6.34 2.01
CA ILE A 108 8.22 5.43 2.99
C ILE A 108 7.24 5.08 4.11
N ILE A 109 6.55 6.07 4.68
CA ILE A 109 5.57 5.83 5.75
C ILE A 109 4.44 4.92 5.27
N GLY A 110 3.90 5.18 4.08
CA GLY A 110 2.82 4.37 3.49
C GLY A 110 3.25 2.93 3.27
N PHE A 111 4.47 2.71 2.79
CA PHE A 111 5.05 1.37 2.60
C PHE A 111 5.13 0.62 3.92
N LEU A 112 5.76 1.24 4.92
CA LEU A 112 5.97 0.63 6.24
C LEU A 112 4.65 0.35 6.94
N THR A 113 3.72 1.30 6.92
CA THR A 113 2.42 1.18 7.61
C THR A 113 1.56 0.07 7.02
N MET A 114 1.50 -0.03 5.69
CA MET A 114 0.76 -1.08 5.00
C MET A 114 1.41 -2.46 5.18
N ALA A 115 2.75 -2.53 5.09
CA ALA A 115 3.49 -3.77 5.34
C ALA A 115 3.33 -4.26 6.79
N ALA A 116 3.43 -3.34 7.77
CA ALA A 116 3.20 -3.62 9.18
C ALA A 116 1.76 -4.06 9.43
N GLY A 117 0.75 -3.37 8.88
CA GLY A 117 -0.66 -3.75 9.01
C GLY A 117 -0.94 -5.17 8.48
N ASN A 118 -0.36 -5.53 7.34
CA ASN A 118 -0.42 -6.90 6.82
C ASN A 118 0.27 -7.91 7.74
N HIS A 119 1.40 -7.55 8.36
CA HIS A 119 2.11 -8.43 9.29
C HIS A 119 1.33 -8.62 10.59
N SER A 120 0.76 -7.54 11.15
CA SER A 120 -0.08 -7.56 12.34
C SER A 120 -1.29 -8.48 12.17
N TYR A 121 -1.97 -8.42 11.02
CA TYR A 121 -3.04 -9.36 10.71
C TYR A 121 -2.58 -10.82 10.74
N GLN A 122 -1.42 -11.12 10.12
CA GLN A 122 -0.88 -12.49 10.10
C GLN A 122 -0.44 -12.95 11.48
N PHE A 123 0.11 -12.05 12.29
CA PHE A 123 0.50 -12.34 13.68
C PHE A 123 -0.72 -12.69 14.54
N ILE A 124 -1.79 -11.88 14.47
CA ILE A 124 -3.04 -12.11 15.20
C ILE A 124 -3.69 -13.41 14.74
N LYS A 125 -3.77 -13.63 13.42
CA LYS A 125 -4.32 -14.88 12.86
C LYS A 125 -3.53 -16.12 13.33
N LYS A 126 -2.20 -16.03 13.42
CA LYS A 126 -1.37 -17.14 13.93
C LYS A 126 -1.60 -17.42 15.42
N ARG A 127 -1.87 -16.38 16.23
CA ARG A 127 -2.14 -16.52 17.66
C ARG A 127 -3.52 -17.09 17.95
N LEU A 128 -4.56 -16.64 17.24
CA LEU A 128 -5.93 -17.10 17.46
C LEU A 128 -6.24 -18.43 16.74
N GLY A 129 -5.48 -18.80 15.70
CA GLY A 129 -5.76 -19.98 14.86
C GLY A 129 -6.91 -19.78 13.87
N HIS A 130 -7.77 -18.77 14.08
CA HIS A 130 -8.83 -18.37 13.16
C HIS A 130 -8.72 -16.88 12.80
N THR A 131 -9.49 -16.45 11.79
CA THR A 131 -9.64 -15.02 11.48
C THR A 131 -10.52 -14.35 12.54
N PRO A 132 -10.13 -13.20 13.11
CA PRO A 132 -10.87 -12.58 14.22
C PRO A 132 -12.26 -12.10 13.80
N PHE A 133 -12.41 -11.61 12.56
CA PHE A 133 -13.70 -11.20 11.98
C PHE A 133 -13.64 -11.26 10.44
N PRO A 134 -14.79 -11.29 9.73
CA PRO A 134 -14.85 -11.20 8.28
C PRO A 134 -14.13 -9.94 7.77
N TYR A 135 -13.32 -10.06 6.70
CA TYR A 135 -12.54 -8.95 6.13
C TYR A 135 -11.39 -8.39 6.99
N ALA A 136 -11.03 -9.03 8.12
CA ALA A 136 -9.88 -8.62 8.94
C ALA A 136 -8.59 -8.42 8.11
N LYS A 137 -8.36 -9.25 7.10
CA LYS A 137 -7.21 -9.12 6.19
C LYS A 137 -7.09 -7.74 5.50
N VAL A 138 -8.21 -7.06 5.29
CA VAL A 138 -8.28 -5.72 4.66
C VAL A 138 -8.42 -4.63 5.73
N ALA A 139 -9.24 -4.87 6.76
CA ALA A 139 -9.51 -3.90 7.81
C ALA A 139 -8.26 -3.52 8.61
N PHE A 140 -7.38 -4.48 8.94
CA PHE A 140 -6.13 -4.20 9.67
C PHE A 140 -5.19 -3.26 8.88
N PRO A 141 -4.79 -3.58 7.64
CA PRO A 141 -3.91 -2.71 6.86
C PRO A 141 -4.55 -1.37 6.45
N LEU A 142 -5.84 -1.34 6.09
CA LEU A 142 -6.51 -0.07 5.77
C LEU A 142 -6.68 0.79 7.03
N GLY A 143 -7.05 0.18 8.15
CA GLY A 143 -7.18 0.85 9.43
C GLY A 143 -5.85 1.45 9.90
N SER A 144 -4.73 0.74 9.73
CA SER A 144 -3.41 1.27 10.09
C SER A 144 -3.02 2.48 9.24
N VAL A 145 -3.24 2.43 7.93
CA VAL A 145 -2.96 3.56 7.03
C VAL A 145 -3.86 4.76 7.32
N LEU A 146 -5.15 4.53 7.60
CA LEU A 146 -6.08 5.58 7.99
C LEU A 146 -5.66 6.26 9.30
N LEU A 147 -5.29 5.48 10.32
CA LEU A 147 -4.82 6.01 11.60
C LEU A 147 -3.56 6.87 11.43
N VAL A 148 -2.58 6.40 10.66
CA VAL A 148 -1.36 7.16 10.39
C VAL A 148 -1.65 8.42 9.59
N THR A 149 -2.51 8.34 8.57
CA THR A 149 -2.93 9.51 7.78
C THR A 149 -3.60 10.56 8.65
N PHE A 150 -4.52 10.14 9.54
CA PHE A 150 -5.21 11.05 10.45
C PHE A 150 -4.25 11.69 11.45
N THR A 151 -3.33 10.91 12.01
CA THR A 151 -2.31 11.40 12.95
C THR A 151 -1.40 12.43 12.29
N LEU A 152 -0.93 12.16 11.07
CA LEU A 152 -0.08 13.10 10.32
C LEU A 152 -0.84 14.36 9.92
N LYS A 153 -2.11 14.23 9.51
CA LYS A 153 -2.95 15.39 9.21
C LYS A 153 -3.08 16.32 10.42
N LEU A 154 -3.32 15.76 11.61
CA LEU A 154 -3.44 16.53 12.85
C LEU A 154 -2.11 17.16 13.26
N PHE A 155 -1.01 16.40 13.16
CA PHE A 155 0.32 16.86 13.55
C PHE A 155 0.85 17.98 12.66
N PHE A 156 0.68 17.87 11.34
CA PHE A 156 1.16 18.85 10.37
C PHE A 156 0.13 19.94 10.04
N ARG A 157 -1.07 19.90 10.65
CA ARG A 157 -2.21 20.80 10.36
C ARG A 157 -2.47 20.97 8.86
N LEU A 158 -2.51 19.84 8.15
CA LEU A 158 -2.77 19.74 6.71
C LEU A 158 -4.27 19.78 6.39
#